data_AF-A0A662PXU0-F1
#
_entry.id   AF-A0A662PXU0-F1
#
_cell.length_a   1.000
_cell.length_b   1.000
_cell.length_c   1.000
_cell.angle_alpha   90.00
_cell.angle_beta   90.00
_cell.angle_gamma   90.00
#
_symmetry.space_group_name_H-M   'P 1'
#
loop_
_entity.id
_entity.type
_entity.pdbx_description
1 polymer ?
#
loop_
_entity_poly.entity_id
_entity_poly.type
_entity_poly.pdbx_seq_one_letter_code
_entity_poly.pdbx_strand_id
1 'polypeptide(L)'
;MPRRYLRTRSRKRKFVRTPGGRTVVHYVGEKRKHHRCARCGGIIHGIPREKDYKLAHSERTVERYYGGMLCQNCLEDLIRAEVAKEWEEAAAKA
;
A
#
# COMPACT_ATOMS: atom_id res chain seq x y z
N MET A 1 21.66 -8.62 28.78
CA MET A 1 20.31 -8.44 28.20
C MET A 1 20.34 -7.49 27.00
N PRO A 2 19.52 -7.68 25.93
CA PRO A 2 19.42 -6.73 24.81
C PRO A 2 19.02 -5.32 25.26
N ARG A 3 19.38 -4.27 24.50
CA ARG A 3 18.94 -2.88 24.76
C ARG A 3 17.41 -2.80 24.81
N ARG A 4 16.84 -1.89 25.62
CA ARG A 4 15.38 -1.81 25.86
C ARG A 4 14.55 -1.74 24.57
N TYR A 5 15.01 -0.97 23.58
CA TYR A 5 14.32 -0.83 22.29
C TYR A 5 14.32 -2.10 21.43
N LEU A 6 15.19 -3.07 21.69
CA LEU A 6 15.29 -4.35 20.97
C LEU A 6 14.40 -5.45 21.58
N ARG A 7 13.72 -5.13 22.69
CA ARG A 7 12.83 -6.04 23.40
C ARG A 7 11.38 -5.96 22.91
N THR A 8 11.07 -5.06 21.98
CA THR A 8 9.72 -4.86 21.43
C THR A 8 9.39 -5.86 20.32
N ARG A 9 8.09 -6.17 20.14
CA ARG A 9 7.61 -7.06 19.06
C ARG A 9 7.79 -6.48 17.65
N SER A 10 7.91 -5.16 17.53
CA SER A 10 8.12 -4.45 16.26
C SER A 10 9.48 -4.73 15.59
N ARG A 11 10.44 -5.30 16.32
CA ARG A 11 11.75 -5.70 15.80
C ARG A 11 11.88 -7.22 15.82
N LYS A 12 11.73 -7.85 14.66
CA LYS A 12 11.86 -9.29 14.49
C LYS A 12 13.33 -9.70 14.61
N ARG A 13 13.59 -10.78 15.33
CA ARG A 13 14.94 -11.35 15.52
C ARG A 13 15.19 -12.38 14.42
N LYS A 14 16.21 -12.15 13.60
CA LYS A 14 16.67 -13.10 12.58
C LYS A 14 18.05 -13.60 12.97
N PHE A 15 18.16 -14.90 13.25
CA PHE A 15 19.44 -15.55 13.50
C PHE A 15 20.10 -15.84 12.15
N VAL A 16 21.29 -15.29 11.92
CA VAL A 16 22.03 -15.45 10.67
C VAL A 16 23.43 -15.93 11.00
N ARG A 17 23.90 -16.95 10.27
CA ARG A 17 25.30 -17.37 10.32
C ARG A 17 26.12 -16.40 9.49
N THR A 18 27.11 -15.79 10.10
CA THR A 18 28.06 -14.92 9.41
C THR A 18 29.13 -15.76 8.71
N PRO A 19 29.82 -15.21 7.70
CA PRO A 19 30.90 -15.92 7.00
C PRO A 19 32.01 -16.44 7.94
N GLY A 20 32.25 -15.78 9.08
CA GLY A 20 33.19 -16.24 10.11
C GLY A 20 32.66 -17.35 11.03
N GLY A 21 31.58 -18.04 10.67
CA GLY A 21 31.02 -19.17 11.41
C GLY A 21 30.23 -18.82 12.68
N ARG A 22 30.11 -17.52 13.02
CA ARG A 22 29.38 -17.07 14.22
C ARG A 22 27.90 -16.92 13.91
N THR A 23 27.02 -17.28 14.83
CA THR A 23 25.58 -17.00 14.71
C THR A 23 25.26 -15.67 15.37
N VAL A 24 24.82 -14.69 14.60
CA VAL A 24 24.51 -13.33 15.05
C VAL A 24 23.01 -13.04 14.93
N VAL A 25 22.47 -12.25 15.86
CA VAL A 25 21.08 -11.80 15.84
C VAL A 25 20.97 -10.47 15.10
N HIS A 26 20.32 -10.46 13.93
CA HIS A 26 19.92 -9.25 13.24
C HIS A 26 18.50 -8.85 13.67
N TYR A 27 18.30 -7.58 14.00
CA TYR A 27 16.99 -7.02 14.31
C TYR A 27 16.44 -6.32 13.08
N VAL A 28 15.35 -6.84 12.52
CA VAL A 28 14.73 -6.32 11.31
C VAL A 28 13.36 -5.74 11.65
N GLY A 29 13.03 -4.59 11.05
CA GLY A 29 11.69 -3.99 11.19
C GLY A 29 10.62 -4.80 10.46
N GLU A 30 9.36 -4.61 10.86
CA GLU A 30 8.24 -5.24 10.16
C GLU A 30 8.07 -4.70 8.74
N LYS A 31 7.61 -5.58 7.83
CA LYS A 31 7.22 -5.18 6.48
C LYS A 31 5.89 -4.42 6.55
N ARG A 32 5.73 -3.40 5.70
CA ARG A 32 4.47 -2.65 5.61
C ARG A 32 3.34 -3.54 5.09
N LYS A 33 2.12 -3.19 5.46
CA LYS A 33 0.91 -3.83 4.95
C LYS A 33 0.68 -3.42 3.49
N HIS A 34 -0.22 -4.14 2.82
CA HIS A 34 -0.62 -3.82 1.46
C HIS A 34 -1.32 -2.46 1.33
N HIS A 35 -1.17 -1.90 0.13
CA HIS A 35 -2.07 -0.95 -0.55
C HIS A 35 -3.54 -1.27 -0.29
N ARG A 36 -4.32 -0.45 0.43
CA ARG A 36 -5.77 -0.69 0.60
C ARG A 36 -6.60 0.45 0.00
N CYS A 37 -7.70 0.08 -0.63
CA CYS A 37 -8.71 0.99 -1.13
C CYS A 37 -9.41 1.71 0.02
N ALA A 38 -9.57 3.03 -0.07
CA ALA A 38 -10.24 3.83 0.94
C ALA A 38 -11.75 3.51 1.07
N ARG A 39 -12.40 3.07 -0.02
CA ARG A 39 -13.85 2.79 -0.04
C ARG A 39 -14.20 1.38 0.40
N CYS A 40 -13.57 0.36 -0.18
CA CYS A 40 -13.92 -1.04 0.04
C CYS A 40 -12.90 -1.82 0.89
N GLY A 41 -11.73 -1.24 1.20
CA GLY A 41 -10.65 -1.93 1.92
C GLY A 41 -9.93 -3.02 1.11
N GLY A 42 -10.32 -3.22 -0.16
CA GLY A 42 -9.70 -4.15 -1.10
C GLY A 42 -8.24 -3.80 -1.38
N ILE A 43 -7.46 -4.79 -1.82
CA ILE A 43 -6.04 -4.61 -2.09
C ILE A 43 -5.85 -3.85 -3.42
N ILE A 44 -5.01 -2.82 -3.41
CA ILE A 44 -4.61 -2.12 -4.63
C ILE A 44 -3.39 -2.85 -5.21
N HIS A 45 -3.55 -3.32 -6.45
CA HIS A 45 -2.48 -3.96 -7.21
C HIS A 45 -1.59 -2.91 -7.88
N GLY A 46 -0.32 -3.26 -8.15
CA GLY A 46 0.65 -2.40 -8.82
C GLY A 46 1.54 -1.57 -7.89
N ILE A 47 1.19 -1.43 -6.60
CA ILE A 47 1.99 -0.65 -5.66
C ILE A 47 2.81 -1.57 -4.73
N PRO A 48 4.15 -1.47 -4.72
CA PRO A 48 5.02 -2.25 -3.86
C PRO A 48 4.85 -1.89 -2.38
N ARG A 49 5.21 -2.83 -1.50
CA ARG A 49 5.10 -2.70 -0.03
C ARG A 49 6.37 -2.15 0.62
N GLU A 50 7.21 -1.49 -0.17
CA GLU A 50 8.47 -0.95 0.29
C GLU A 50 8.25 0.37 1.04
N LYS A 51 9.30 0.89 1.67
CA LYS A 51 9.20 2.17 2.38
C LYS A 51 9.13 3.31 1.38
N ASP A 52 8.29 4.29 1.67
CA ASP A 52 8.00 5.42 0.78
C ASP A 52 9.27 6.13 0.29
N TYR A 53 10.25 6.36 1.17
CA TYR A 53 11.50 7.05 0.82
C TYR A 53 12.41 6.29 -0.17
N LYS A 54 12.18 5.00 -0.41
CA LYS A 54 12.99 4.21 -1.37
C LYS A 54 12.39 4.19 -2.78
N LEU A 55 11.13 4.58 -2.91
CA LEU A 55 10.35 4.47 -4.14
C LEU A 55 10.32 5.82 -4.85
N ALA A 56 10.39 5.81 -6.18
CA ALA A 56 10.08 6.97 -7.01
C ALA A 56 8.58 7.30 -6.96
N HIS A 57 8.18 8.48 -7.41
CA HIS A 57 6.76 8.86 -7.41
C HIS A 57 5.90 7.89 -8.23
N SER A 58 6.40 7.49 -9.41
CA SER A 58 5.73 6.54 -10.31
C SER A 58 5.50 5.18 -9.66
N GLU A 59 6.41 4.69 -8.83
CA GLU A 59 6.27 3.41 -8.13
C GLU A 59 5.33 3.49 -6.93
N ARG A 60 5.05 4.69 -6.39
CA ARG A 60 4.15 4.88 -5.25
C ARG A 60 2.67 4.91 -5.66
N THR A 61 2.38 5.06 -6.94
CA THR A 61 1.02 5.22 -7.46
C THR A 61 0.81 4.39 -8.74
N VAL A 62 -0.41 4.44 -9.28
CA VAL A 62 -0.77 3.88 -10.58
C VAL A 62 -1.21 5.04 -11.48
N GLU A 63 -0.87 4.99 -12.76
CA GLU A 63 -1.22 6.01 -13.77
C GLU A 63 -2.71 5.95 -14.15
N ARG A 64 -3.59 6.29 -13.20
CA ARG A 64 -5.03 6.47 -13.43
C ARG A 64 -5.62 7.45 -12.42
N TYR A 65 -6.84 7.89 -12.67
CA TYR A 65 -7.59 8.70 -11.70
C TYR A 65 -7.68 7.99 -10.34
N TYR A 66 -7.38 8.74 -9.27
CA TYR A 66 -7.32 8.22 -7.90
C TYR A 66 -6.39 7.00 -7.70
N GLY A 67 -5.31 6.94 -8.48
CA GLY A 67 -4.24 5.94 -8.34
C GLY A 67 -3.72 5.86 -6.91
N GLY A 68 -3.64 4.64 -6.36
CA GLY A 68 -3.19 4.38 -4.99
C GLY A 68 -4.20 4.68 -3.88
N MET A 69 -5.36 5.26 -4.20
CA MET A 69 -6.43 5.53 -3.23
C MET A 69 -7.64 4.61 -3.41
N LEU A 70 -8.07 4.42 -4.67
CA LEU A 70 -9.23 3.59 -5.01
C LEU A 70 -8.80 2.33 -5.76
N CYS A 71 -9.57 1.24 -5.66
CA CYS A 71 -9.42 0.08 -6.53
C CYS A 71 -10.06 0.34 -7.90
N GLN A 72 -9.88 -0.57 -8.86
CA GLN A 72 -10.47 -0.42 -10.20
C GLN A 72 -12.00 -0.45 -10.17
N ASN A 73 -12.58 -1.43 -9.48
CA ASN A 73 -14.03 -1.60 -9.41
C ASN A 73 -14.72 -0.37 -8.80
N CYS A 74 -14.21 0.13 -7.66
CA CYS A 74 -14.80 1.32 -7.03
C CYS A 74 -14.63 2.60 -7.88
N LEU A 75 -13.58 2.68 -8.70
CA LEU A 75 -13.39 3.79 -9.62
C LEU A 75 -14.42 3.72 -10.76
N GLU A 76 -14.60 2.54 -11.35
CA GLU A 76 -15.60 2.31 -12.40
C GLU A 76 -17.02 2.65 -11.94
N ASP A 77 -17.39 2.23 -10.72
CA ASP A 77 -18.71 2.53 -10.16
C ASP A 77 -18.93 4.04 -10.00
N LEU A 78 -17.90 4.79 -9.58
CA LEU A 78 -17.99 6.24 -9.42
C LEU A 78 -18.12 6.94 -10.77
N ILE A 79 -17.34 6.51 -11.77
CA ILE A 79 -17.40 7.08 -13.11
C ILE A 79 -18.79 6.83 -13.72
N ARG A 80 -19.32 5.61 -13.62
CA ARG A 80 -20.65 5.28 -14.11
C ARG A 80 -21.74 6.10 -13.43
N ALA A 81 -21.66 6.26 -12.10
CA ALA A 81 -22.63 7.05 -11.35
C ALA A 81 -22.60 8.53 -11.76
N GLU A 82 -21.42 9.08 -12.06
CA GLU A 82 -21.31 10.47 -12.50
C GLU A 82 -21.87 10.67 -13.90
N VAL A 83 -21.50 9.80 -14.85
CA VAL A 83 -22.02 9.85 -16.22
C VAL A 83 -23.55 9.68 -16.24
N ALA A 84 -24.11 8.80 -15.40
CA ALA A 84 -25.56 8.61 -15.31
C ALA A 84 -26.28 9.90 -14.85
N LYS A 85 -25.75 10.61 -13.86
CA LYS A 85 -26.32 11.90 -13.42
C LYS A 85 -26.25 12.95 -14.52
N GLU A 86 -25.11 13.04 -15.22
CA GLU A 86 -24.97 13.98 -16.33
C GLU A 86 -26.02 13.72 -17.42
N TRP A 87 -26.32 12.44 -17.69
CA TRP A 87 -27.34 12.05 -18.66
C TRP A 87 -28.75 12.38 -18.20
N GLU A 88 -29.07 12.15 -16.92
CA GLU A 88 -30.35 12.53 -16.33
C GLU A 88 -30.56 14.05 -16.36
N GLU A 89 -29.53 14.82 -16.01
CA GLU A 89 -29.57 16.29 -16.05
C GLU A 89 -29.70 16.83 -17.48
N ALA A 90 -29.02 16.20 -18.44
CA ALA A 90 -29.14 16.55 -19.86
C ALA A 90 -30.55 16.25 -20.39
N ALA A 91 -31.12 15.10 -20.03
CA ALA A 91 -32.48 14.73 -20.41
C ALA A 91 -33.54 15.64 -19.76
N ALA A 92 -33.30 16.12 -18.54
CA ALA A 92 -34.21 17.04 -17.84
C ALA A 92 -34.15 18.49 -18.37
N LYS A 93 -33.05 18.88 -19.03
CA LYS A 93 -32.88 20.20 -19.65
C LYS A 93 -33.39 20.28 -21.08
N ALA A 94 -33.62 19.14 -21.73
CA ALA A 94 -34.18 19.01 -23.08
C ALA A 94 -35.72 19.05 -23.05
#